data_AF-B5CP41-F1
#
_entry.id   AF-B5CP41-F1
#
_cell.length_a   1.000
_cell.length_b   1.000
_cell.length_c   1.000
_cell.angle_alpha   90.00
_cell.angle_beta   90.00
_cell.angle_gamma   90.00
#
_symmetry.space_group_name_H-M   'P 1'
#
loop_
_entity.id
_entity.type
_entity.pdbx_description
1 polymer ?
#
loop_
_entity_poly.entity_id
_entity_poly.type
_entity_poly.pdbx_seq_one_letter_code
_entity_poly.pdbx_strand_id
1 'polypeptide(L)'
;MKKAEKAVQAARQTAQNTKIAVKTTAKAVTHAIKALMEAIKALLSGLTAGGWIAVVILIIVILFGGFLCMTGGDNSSTVSSVSAEVEAYEPLIRQYANQYGIGEYVELIKAIMMQESGGRGLDPMQCSEGSFNTKYPKQPNGITDPEYSISCGVQEIKSCLERAGVKNPLDMENIKLALQSYNYGNGYLEWAKARGGYTLANAAEFSDMMAQRMGWSSYGDKQYVPHVLQYYAFGRIPTGIGNQAIVQVAASQEGKGGTTYWRWYGFGGRVEWCACFVSWCADQSGYIQSGVIPKFSLCSDGVKWFESKGRFRDGSYTPAAGDIIFFDWGNNGTIDHVGIVESVSGGTVNTIEGNSGDKVARRSYSIGSSNIYGYGVPAY
;
A
#
# COMPACT_ATOMS: atom_id res chain seq x y z
N MET A 1 31.79 47.54 14.83
CA MET A 1 32.95 46.65 14.57
C MET A 1 32.68 45.17 14.88
N LYS A 2 32.29 44.78 16.10
CA LYS A 2 32.14 43.35 16.50
C LYS A 2 31.20 42.45 15.64
N LYS A 3 30.15 42.99 15.01
CA LYS A 3 29.26 42.20 14.13
C LYS A 3 29.89 41.92 12.75
N ALA A 4 30.72 42.84 12.24
CA ALA A 4 31.40 42.67 10.95
C ALA A 4 32.52 41.64 11.05
N GLU A 5 33.26 41.61 12.17
CA GLU A 5 34.33 40.62 12.41
C GLU A 5 33.80 39.19 12.52
N LYS A 6 32.63 38.98 13.16
CA LYS A 6 31.97 37.66 13.22
C LYS A 6 31.50 37.18 11.85
N ALA A 7 30.99 38.07 11.01
CA ALA A 7 30.57 37.73 9.64
C ALA A 7 31.77 37.35 8.75
N VAL A 8 32.89 38.05 8.88
CA VAL A 8 34.14 37.74 8.16
C VAL A 8 34.75 36.40 8.61
N GLN A 9 34.71 36.08 9.90
CA GLN A 9 35.17 34.78 10.42
C GLN A 9 34.27 33.63 9.93
N ALA A 10 32.94 33.79 9.97
CA ALA A 10 32.01 32.79 9.46
C ALA A 10 32.22 32.55 7.95
N ALA A 11 32.41 33.61 7.15
CA ALA A 11 32.68 33.48 5.72
C ALA A 11 34.01 32.76 5.43
N ARG A 12 35.06 33.01 6.23
CA ARG A 12 36.35 32.29 6.11
C ARG A 12 36.22 30.82 6.49
N GLN A 13 35.44 30.50 7.53
CA GLN A 13 35.19 29.12 7.95
C GLN A 13 34.42 28.34 6.87
N THR A 14 33.38 28.95 6.30
CA THR A 14 32.60 28.37 5.20
C THR A 14 33.48 28.14 3.97
N ALA A 15 34.33 29.10 3.59
CA ALA A 15 35.25 28.95 2.47
C ALA A 15 36.29 27.83 2.67
N GLN A 16 36.78 27.63 3.90
CA GLN A 16 37.69 26.53 4.24
C GLN A 16 36.97 25.17 4.20
N ASN A 17 35.76 25.08 4.75
CA ASN A 17 34.96 23.86 4.72
C ASN A 17 34.58 23.48 3.29
N THR A 18 34.26 24.45 2.42
CA THR A 18 34.00 24.22 0.99
C THR A 18 35.25 23.73 0.26
N LYS A 19 36.44 24.28 0.55
CA LYS A 19 37.70 23.78 -0.05
C LYS A 19 38.04 22.35 0.38
N ILE A 20 37.78 22.00 1.65
CA ILE A 20 37.97 20.64 2.14
C ILE A 20 36.99 19.68 1.46
N ALA A 21 35.71 20.06 1.37
CA ALA A 21 34.68 19.27 0.68
C ALA A 21 35.04 19.03 -0.80
N VAL A 22 35.43 20.08 -1.54
CA VAL A 22 35.85 19.97 -2.95
C VAL A 22 37.07 19.06 -3.11
N LYS A 23 38.05 19.13 -2.20
CA LYS A 23 39.26 18.29 -2.26
C LYS A 23 38.95 16.81 -1.94
N THR A 24 38.00 16.55 -1.03
CA THR A 24 37.54 15.21 -0.70
C THR A 24 36.73 14.60 -1.85
N THR A 25 35.83 15.38 -2.46
CA THR A 25 35.05 14.96 -3.64
C THR A 25 35.96 14.69 -4.84
N ALA A 26 36.96 15.54 -5.10
CA ALA A 26 37.93 15.32 -6.16
C ALA A 26 38.75 14.04 -5.94
N LYS A 27 39.18 13.74 -4.71
CA LYS A 27 39.89 12.49 -4.39
C LYS A 27 39.00 11.25 -4.58
N ALA A 28 37.73 11.33 -4.20
CA ALA A 28 36.77 10.24 -4.37
C ALA A 28 36.53 9.94 -5.86
N VAL A 29 36.37 10.98 -6.69
CA VAL A 29 36.22 10.83 -8.15
C VAL A 29 37.48 10.21 -8.77
N THR A 30 38.67 10.63 -8.38
CA THR A 30 39.92 10.04 -8.90
C THR A 30 40.10 8.57 -8.48
N HIS A 31 39.66 8.18 -7.28
CA HIS A 31 39.65 6.77 -6.88
C HIS A 31 38.63 5.94 -7.63
N ALA A 32 37.42 6.46 -7.87
CA ALA A 32 36.41 5.78 -8.68
C ALA A 32 36.88 5.56 -10.13
N ILE A 33 37.53 6.57 -10.73
CA ILE A 33 38.09 6.46 -12.09
C ILE A 33 39.23 5.43 -12.16
N LYS A 34 40.11 5.38 -11.15
CA LYS A 34 41.17 4.35 -11.08
C LYS A 34 40.59 2.94 -10.91
N ALA A 35 39.59 2.78 -10.03
CA ALA A 35 38.92 1.50 -9.84
C ALA A 35 38.23 1.01 -11.12
N LEU A 36 37.60 1.92 -11.87
CA LEU A 36 36.97 1.62 -13.15
C LEU A 36 38.00 1.20 -14.21
N MET A 37 39.14 1.89 -14.31
CA MET A 37 40.20 1.52 -15.25
C MET A 37 40.81 0.15 -14.96
N GLU A 38 41.02 -0.19 -13.68
CA GLU A 38 41.54 -1.51 -13.31
C GLU A 38 40.50 -2.62 -13.52
N ALA A 39 39.21 -2.35 -13.30
CA ALA A 39 38.13 -3.27 -13.66
C ALA A 39 38.04 -3.52 -15.18
N ILE A 40 38.24 -2.47 -16.00
CA ILE A 40 38.26 -2.58 -17.46
C ILE A 40 39.48 -3.42 -17.92
N LYS A 41 40.66 -3.21 -17.34
CA LYS A 41 41.85 -4.02 -17.66
C LYS A 41 41.68 -5.49 -17.27
N ALA A 42 41.09 -5.76 -16.11
CA ALA A 42 40.79 -7.13 -15.67
C ALA A 42 39.78 -7.84 -16.57
N LEU A 43 38.80 -7.08 -17.11
CA LEU A 43 37.83 -7.59 -18.08
C LEU A 43 38.51 -7.94 -19.43
N LEU A 44 39.43 -7.09 -19.89
CA LEU A 44 40.18 -7.27 -21.14
C LEU A 44 41.18 -8.44 -21.08
N SER A 45 41.84 -8.66 -19.93
CA SER A 45 42.75 -9.80 -19.77
C SER A 45 42.01 -11.14 -19.69
N GLY A 46 40.80 -11.18 -19.12
CA GLY A 46 39.95 -12.38 -19.07
C GLY A 46 39.43 -12.88 -20.43
N LEU A 47 39.38 -12.01 -21.44
CA LEU A 47 38.90 -12.34 -22.80
C LEU A 47 39.90 -13.15 -23.64
N THR A 48 41.20 -13.16 -23.30
CA THR A 48 42.24 -13.87 -24.07
C THR A 48 42.54 -15.28 -23.57
N ALA A 49 42.01 -15.69 -22.41
CA ALA A 49 42.30 -16.97 -21.76
C ALA A 49 41.11 -17.95 -21.76
N GLY A 50 40.27 -17.93 -22.81
CA GLY A 50 39.19 -18.92 -22.99
C GLY A 50 37.87 -18.61 -22.26
N GLY A 51 37.70 -17.41 -21.71
CA GLY A 51 36.50 -16.97 -20.97
C GLY A 51 35.27 -16.61 -21.82
N TRP A 52 35.18 -17.04 -23.08
CA TRP A 52 34.03 -16.71 -23.94
C TRP A 52 32.71 -17.27 -23.39
N ILE A 53 32.77 -18.40 -22.67
CA ILE A 53 31.61 -18.98 -21.98
C ILE A 53 31.13 -18.08 -20.84
N ALA A 54 32.05 -17.46 -20.08
CA ALA A 54 31.68 -16.51 -19.03
C ALA A 54 31.09 -15.23 -19.60
N VAL A 55 31.55 -14.78 -20.78
CA VAL A 55 30.99 -13.61 -21.48
C VAL A 55 29.62 -13.93 -22.09
N VAL A 56 29.40 -15.12 -22.63
CA VAL A 56 28.06 -15.56 -23.10
C VAL A 56 27.10 -15.73 -21.93
N ILE A 57 27.53 -16.30 -20.79
CA ILE A 57 26.72 -16.37 -19.57
C ILE A 57 26.44 -14.96 -19.02
N LEU A 58 27.42 -14.06 -19.03
CA LEU A 58 27.24 -12.67 -18.60
C LEU A 58 26.29 -11.92 -19.54
N ILE A 59 26.36 -12.15 -20.86
CA ILE A 59 25.42 -11.58 -21.84
C ILE A 59 24.02 -12.16 -21.64
N ILE A 60 23.89 -13.46 -21.35
CA ILE A 60 22.60 -14.08 -21.00
C ILE A 60 22.09 -13.52 -19.68
N VAL A 61 22.94 -13.28 -18.68
CA VAL A 61 22.60 -12.65 -17.40
C VAL A 61 22.34 -11.14 -17.55
N ILE A 62 22.88 -10.46 -18.56
CA ILE A 62 22.58 -9.05 -18.86
C ILE A 62 21.34 -8.94 -19.77
N LEU A 63 21.04 -9.94 -20.59
CA LEU A 63 19.82 -9.98 -21.39
C LEU A 63 18.62 -10.45 -20.53
N PHE A 64 18.81 -11.40 -19.61
CA PHE A 64 17.80 -11.78 -18.60
C PHE A 64 17.76 -10.83 -17.41
N GLY A 65 18.91 -10.34 -16.95
CA GLY A 65 19.02 -9.32 -15.89
C GLY A 65 18.61 -7.94 -16.37
N GLY A 66 18.87 -7.61 -17.64
CA GLY A 66 18.35 -6.43 -18.32
C GLY A 66 16.86 -6.56 -18.65
N PHE A 67 16.37 -7.77 -18.98
CA PHE A 67 14.93 -8.04 -19.01
C PHE A 67 14.32 -7.88 -17.60
N LEU A 68 15.00 -8.32 -16.53
CA LEU A 68 14.59 -8.09 -15.13
C LEU A 68 14.76 -6.64 -14.65
N CYS A 69 15.62 -5.83 -15.28
CA CYS A 69 15.76 -4.40 -14.98
C CYS A 69 14.85 -3.51 -15.86
N MET A 70 14.37 -4.01 -17.00
CA MET A 70 13.38 -3.34 -17.85
C MET A 70 11.94 -3.81 -17.59
N THR A 71 11.76 -5.00 -17.01
CA THR A 71 10.65 -5.27 -16.09
C THR A 71 11.07 -4.77 -14.72
N GLY A 72 11.24 -3.45 -14.59
CA GLY A 72 11.39 -2.78 -13.32
C GLY A 72 10.12 -3.00 -12.49
N GLY A 73 10.00 -4.19 -11.93
CA GLY A 73 9.29 -4.42 -10.69
C GLY A 73 10.04 -3.60 -9.66
N ASP A 74 9.62 -2.35 -9.52
CA ASP A 74 9.90 -1.59 -8.33
C ASP A 74 9.46 -2.48 -7.16
N ASN A 75 10.42 -3.07 -6.47
CA ASN A 75 10.29 -3.54 -5.09
C ASN A 75 10.13 -2.33 -4.15
N SER A 76 9.36 -1.33 -4.57
CA SER A 76 8.76 -0.35 -3.71
C SER A 76 7.58 -1.07 -3.06
N SER A 77 7.76 -1.54 -1.84
CA SER A 77 6.67 -1.87 -0.93
C SER A 77 5.97 -0.60 -0.39
N THR A 78 6.23 0.58 -0.97
CA THR A 78 5.61 1.84 -0.55
C THR A 78 4.41 2.15 -1.43
N VAL A 79 3.22 1.91 -0.89
CA VAL A 79 1.95 2.46 -1.40
C VAL A 79 2.08 3.98 -1.42
N SER A 80 1.79 4.60 -2.56
CA SER A 80 1.72 6.07 -2.61
C SER A 80 0.49 6.50 -1.82
N SER A 81 0.65 7.43 -0.87
CA SER A 81 -0.50 8.04 -0.22
C SER A 81 -1.32 8.82 -1.24
N VAL A 82 -2.65 8.80 -1.09
CA VAL A 82 -3.53 9.71 -1.84
C VAL A 82 -3.26 11.17 -1.44
N SER A 83 -3.72 12.11 -2.28
CA SER A 83 -3.59 13.54 -2.00
C SER A 83 -4.42 13.96 -0.78
N ALA A 84 -4.10 15.12 -0.19
CA ALA A 84 -4.91 15.69 0.89
C ALA A 84 -6.33 16.04 0.43
N GLU A 85 -6.49 16.42 -0.83
CA GLU A 85 -7.78 16.68 -1.48
C GLU A 85 -8.64 15.41 -1.54
N VAL A 86 -8.07 14.26 -1.91
CA VAL A 86 -8.77 12.96 -1.86
C VAL A 86 -9.09 12.58 -0.42
N GLU A 87 -8.14 12.72 0.51
CA GLU A 87 -8.35 12.37 1.91
C GLU A 87 -9.46 13.20 2.55
N ALA A 88 -9.63 14.46 2.14
CA ALA A 88 -10.72 15.32 2.62
C ALA A 88 -12.12 14.80 2.23
N TYR A 89 -12.23 14.00 1.17
CA TYR A 89 -13.49 13.35 0.77
C TYR A 89 -13.76 12.02 1.48
N GLU A 90 -12.84 11.51 2.31
CA GLU A 90 -12.99 10.22 2.99
C GLU A 90 -14.34 10.05 3.71
N PRO A 91 -14.85 11.03 4.50
CA PRO A 91 -16.13 10.87 5.19
C PRO A 91 -17.29 10.72 4.22
N LEU A 92 -17.26 11.44 3.10
CA LEU A 92 -18.32 11.44 2.09
C LEU A 92 -18.26 10.19 1.21
N ILE A 93 -17.06 9.76 0.82
CA ILE A 93 -16.82 8.48 0.16
C ILE A 93 -17.34 7.35 1.04
N ARG A 94 -17.01 7.34 2.34
CA ARG A 94 -17.48 6.33 3.29
C ARG A 94 -19.00 6.34 3.44
N GLN A 95 -19.62 7.53 3.52
CA GLN A 95 -21.07 7.64 3.57
C GLN A 95 -21.73 6.95 2.38
N TYR A 96 -21.35 7.28 1.14
CA TYR A 96 -21.94 6.69 -0.05
C TYR A 96 -21.56 5.23 -0.25
N ALA A 97 -20.32 4.84 0.05
CA ALA A 97 -19.90 3.45 0.01
C ALA A 97 -20.74 2.57 0.94
N ASN A 98 -20.99 3.03 2.18
CA ASN A 98 -21.87 2.35 3.12
C ASN A 98 -23.33 2.34 2.62
N GLN A 99 -23.84 3.47 2.12
CA GLN A 99 -25.20 3.58 1.59
C GLN A 99 -25.46 2.59 0.45
N TYR A 100 -24.47 2.35 -0.41
CA TYR A 100 -24.60 1.45 -1.56
C TYR A 100 -24.14 0.01 -1.28
N GLY A 101 -23.67 -0.29 -0.08
CA GLY A 101 -23.30 -1.64 0.38
C GLY A 101 -21.87 -2.07 0.03
N ILE A 102 -20.97 -1.14 -0.29
CA ILE A 102 -19.56 -1.39 -0.62
C ILE A 102 -18.60 -0.65 0.32
N GLY A 103 -18.99 -0.51 1.60
CA GLY A 103 -18.23 0.22 2.62
C GLY A 103 -16.79 -0.29 2.86
N GLU A 104 -16.53 -1.55 2.56
CA GLU A 104 -15.20 -2.18 2.63
C GLU A 104 -14.25 -1.74 1.50
N TYR A 105 -14.75 -1.05 0.46
CA TYR A 105 -13.98 -0.59 -0.69
C TYR A 105 -13.62 0.91 -0.64
N VAL A 106 -13.74 1.58 0.52
CA VAL A 106 -13.44 3.02 0.67
C VAL A 106 -12.04 3.37 0.17
N GLU A 107 -11.02 2.59 0.53
CA GLU A 107 -9.65 2.85 0.07
C GLU A 107 -9.47 2.60 -1.44
N LEU A 108 -10.25 1.69 -2.04
CA LEU A 108 -10.24 1.49 -3.50
C LEU A 108 -10.87 2.69 -4.21
N ILE A 109 -11.98 3.21 -3.67
CA ILE A 109 -12.67 4.39 -4.21
C ILE A 109 -11.76 5.62 -4.13
N LYS A 110 -11.03 5.80 -3.03
CA LYS A 110 -10.02 6.86 -2.90
C LYS A 110 -8.91 6.72 -3.95
N ALA A 111 -8.43 5.50 -4.19
CA ALA A 111 -7.43 5.25 -5.22
C ALA A 111 -7.94 5.55 -6.63
N ILE A 112 -9.21 5.24 -6.93
CA ILE A 112 -9.88 5.63 -8.19
C ILE A 112 -9.94 7.15 -8.30
N MET A 113 -10.47 7.85 -7.29
CA MET A 113 -10.54 9.32 -7.29
C MET A 113 -9.16 9.98 -7.48
N MET A 114 -8.13 9.40 -6.86
CA MET A 114 -6.76 9.86 -7.02
C MET A 114 -6.30 9.77 -8.46
N GLN A 115 -6.62 8.69 -9.16
CA GLN A 115 -6.30 8.53 -10.58
C GLN A 115 -7.14 9.44 -11.48
N GLU A 116 -8.43 9.62 -11.18
CA GLU A 116 -9.35 10.40 -12.03
C GLU A 116 -9.06 11.90 -11.99
N SER A 117 -8.79 12.45 -10.80
CA SER A 117 -8.67 13.91 -10.64
C SER A 117 -7.68 14.34 -9.57
N GLY A 118 -7.13 13.41 -8.78
CA GLY A 118 -6.40 13.75 -7.56
C GLY A 118 -7.29 14.43 -6.52
N GLY A 119 -8.62 14.24 -6.58
CA GLY A 119 -9.61 14.88 -5.71
C GLY A 119 -9.94 16.32 -6.09
N ARG A 120 -9.66 16.74 -7.33
CA ARG A 120 -9.78 18.13 -7.78
C ARG A 120 -10.98 18.34 -8.70
N GLY A 121 -11.38 19.60 -8.83
CA GLY A 121 -12.47 20.00 -9.71
C GLY A 121 -13.85 19.70 -9.13
N LEU A 122 -14.87 19.79 -9.99
CA LEU A 122 -16.28 19.60 -9.59
C LEU A 122 -16.83 18.20 -9.89
N ASP A 123 -16.09 17.42 -10.68
CA ASP A 123 -16.35 16.00 -10.95
C ASP A 123 -15.14 15.15 -10.53
N PRO A 124 -14.85 15.04 -9.22
CA PRO A 124 -13.64 14.36 -8.74
C PRO A 124 -13.57 12.87 -9.10
N MET A 125 -14.71 12.22 -9.36
CA MET A 125 -14.76 10.82 -9.83
C MET A 125 -14.79 10.70 -11.37
N GLN A 126 -14.74 11.81 -12.12
CA GLN A 126 -14.82 11.85 -13.59
C GLN A 126 -15.94 10.95 -14.18
N CYS A 127 -17.11 10.98 -13.55
CA CYS A 127 -18.22 10.06 -13.85
C CYS A 127 -19.36 10.74 -14.61
N SER A 128 -19.15 11.96 -15.14
CA SER A 128 -20.15 12.70 -15.91
C SER A 128 -20.72 11.91 -17.09
N GLU A 129 -19.91 11.13 -17.79
CA GLU A 129 -20.32 10.33 -18.95
C GLU A 129 -21.00 9.00 -18.55
N GLY A 130 -21.02 8.70 -17.25
CA GLY A 130 -21.54 7.47 -16.67
C GLY A 130 -23.04 7.26 -16.83
N SER A 131 -23.45 6.02 -16.55
CA SER A 131 -24.84 5.60 -16.54
C SER A 131 -25.63 6.17 -15.35
N PHE A 132 -24.99 6.33 -14.18
CA PHE A 132 -25.63 6.83 -12.96
C PHE A 132 -25.79 8.36 -12.91
N ASN A 133 -25.09 9.10 -13.79
CA ASN A 133 -25.37 10.52 -13.98
C ASN A 133 -26.71 10.69 -14.72
N THR A 134 -27.73 11.14 -14.01
CA THR A 134 -29.08 11.43 -14.53
C THR A 134 -29.44 12.91 -14.43
N LYS A 135 -28.58 13.73 -13.80
CA LYS A 135 -28.86 15.13 -13.49
C LYS A 135 -28.08 16.12 -14.37
N TYR A 136 -26.84 15.80 -14.72
CA TYR A 136 -25.93 16.70 -15.44
C TYR A 136 -25.67 16.23 -16.88
N PRO A 137 -25.20 17.11 -17.78
CA PRO A 137 -24.83 16.72 -19.14
C PRO A 137 -23.82 15.56 -19.17
N LYS A 138 -24.02 14.59 -20.07
CA LYS A 138 -23.13 13.43 -20.27
C LYS A 138 -21.98 13.78 -21.20
N GLN A 139 -21.10 14.63 -20.71
CA GLN A 139 -19.87 15.05 -21.40
C GLN A 139 -18.75 15.22 -20.36
N PRO A 140 -17.48 15.26 -20.77
CA PRO A 140 -16.37 15.45 -19.85
C PRO A 140 -16.58 16.67 -18.94
N ASN A 141 -16.45 16.48 -17.62
CA ASN A 141 -16.67 17.51 -16.59
C ASN A 141 -18.07 18.17 -16.61
N GLY A 142 -19.10 17.44 -17.04
CA GLY A 142 -20.49 17.92 -17.04
C GLY A 142 -21.12 18.06 -15.65
N ILE A 143 -20.69 17.24 -14.68
CA ILE A 143 -21.09 17.34 -13.27
C ILE A 143 -20.40 18.55 -12.64
N THR A 144 -21.18 19.42 -12.01
CA THR A 144 -20.69 20.62 -11.31
C THR A 144 -20.88 20.53 -9.79
N ASP A 145 -21.12 19.33 -9.26
CA ASP A 145 -21.44 19.05 -7.87
C ASP A 145 -20.57 17.87 -7.39
N PRO A 146 -19.51 18.14 -6.61
CA PRO A 146 -18.59 17.10 -6.16
C PRO A 146 -19.25 15.98 -5.36
N GLU A 147 -20.27 16.29 -4.55
CA GLU A 147 -20.98 15.29 -3.77
C GLU A 147 -21.76 14.35 -4.70
N TYR A 148 -22.43 14.91 -5.70
CA TYR A 148 -23.13 14.13 -6.71
C TYR A 148 -22.17 13.26 -7.55
N SER A 149 -21.00 13.80 -7.90
CA SER A 149 -19.92 13.03 -8.57
C SER A 149 -19.49 11.82 -7.72
N ILE A 150 -19.30 12.00 -6.42
CA ILE A 150 -18.95 10.89 -5.52
C ILE A 150 -20.06 9.84 -5.46
N SER A 151 -21.32 10.26 -5.29
CA SER A 151 -22.47 9.34 -5.30
C SER A 151 -22.58 8.54 -6.61
N CYS A 152 -22.39 9.18 -7.76
CA CYS A 152 -22.41 8.52 -9.06
C CYS A 152 -21.21 7.58 -9.24
N GLY A 153 -20.00 8.06 -8.96
CA GLY A 153 -18.77 7.29 -9.08
C GLY A 153 -18.75 6.04 -8.20
N VAL A 154 -19.30 6.11 -6.98
CA VAL A 154 -19.43 4.94 -6.09
C VAL A 154 -20.41 3.91 -6.67
N GLN A 155 -21.50 4.33 -7.30
CA GLN A 155 -22.42 3.41 -7.98
C GLN A 155 -21.81 2.78 -9.24
N GLU A 156 -21.04 3.55 -10.02
CA GLU A 156 -20.32 3.03 -11.20
C GLU A 156 -19.34 1.92 -10.79
N ILE A 157 -18.48 2.16 -9.79
CA ILE A 157 -17.54 1.12 -9.34
C ILE A 157 -18.26 -0.05 -8.69
N LYS A 158 -19.33 0.17 -7.91
CA LYS A 158 -20.17 -0.92 -7.39
C LYS A 158 -20.65 -1.83 -8.52
N SER A 159 -21.23 -1.25 -9.57
CA SER A 159 -21.72 -2.03 -10.72
C SER A 159 -20.60 -2.83 -11.37
N CYS A 160 -19.40 -2.24 -11.49
CA CYS A 160 -18.23 -2.93 -12.01
C CYS A 160 -17.77 -4.09 -11.10
N LEU A 161 -17.73 -3.89 -9.78
CA LEU A 161 -17.36 -4.92 -8.79
C LEU A 161 -18.34 -6.11 -8.84
N GLU A 162 -19.66 -5.82 -8.84
CA GLU A 162 -20.71 -6.85 -8.90
C GLU A 162 -20.64 -7.66 -10.20
N ARG A 163 -20.50 -6.98 -11.34
CA ARG A 163 -20.40 -7.64 -12.65
C ARG A 163 -19.10 -8.41 -12.85
N ALA A 164 -18.01 -7.95 -12.25
CA ALA A 164 -16.76 -8.68 -12.25
C ALA A 164 -16.85 -9.93 -11.36
N GLY A 165 -17.73 -9.93 -10.35
CA GLY A 165 -17.89 -11.02 -9.39
C GLY A 165 -16.90 -10.92 -8.23
N VAL A 166 -16.51 -9.69 -7.87
CA VAL A 166 -15.58 -9.41 -6.77
C VAL A 166 -16.19 -9.89 -5.46
N LYS A 167 -15.45 -10.73 -4.73
CA LYS A 167 -15.94 -11.32 -3.47
C LYS A 167 -15.62 -10.48 -2.24
N ASN A 168 -14.48 -9.80 -2.26
CA ASN A 168 -13.98 -8.99 -1.16
C ASN A 168 -12.86 -8.04 -1.67
N PRO A 169 -12.42 -7.06 -0.87
CA PRO A 169 -11.34 -6.13 -1.21
C PRO A 169 -9.97 -6.74 -1.55
N LEU A 170 -9.78 -8.05 -1.38
CA LEU A 170 -8.54 -8.76 -1.70
C LEU A 170 -8.62 -9.57 -3.00
N ASP A 171 -9.80 -9.64 -3.63
CA ASP A 171 -10.03 -10.36 -4.88
C ASP A 171 -9.43 -9.58 -6.08
N MET A 172 -8.10 -9.53 -6.13
CA MET A 172 -7.36 -8.68 -7.07
C MET A 172 -7.59 -9.08 -8.52
N GLU A 173 -7.87 -10.34 -8.81
CA GLU A 173 -8.18 -10.79 -10.17
C GLU A 173 -9.43 -10.08 -10.69
N ASN A 174 -10.53 -10.13 -9.92
CA ASN A 174 -11.78 -9.50 -10.30
C ASN A 174 -11.77 -7.99 -10.10
N ILE A 175 -11.01 -7.47 -9.12
CA ILE A 175 -10.85 -6.02 -8.92
C ILE A 175 -10.13 -5.37 -10.10
N LYS A 176 -9.07 -5.99 -10.63
CA LYS A 176 -8.40 -5.46 -11.83
C LYS A 176 -9.35 -5.41 -13.03
N LEU A 177 -10.20 -6.42 -13.19
CA LEU A 177 -11.23 -6.44 -14.21
C LEU A 177 -12.28 -5.34 -14.00
N ALA A 178 -12.74 -5.14 -12.76
CA ALA A 178 -13.69 -4.08 -12.40
C ALA A 178 -13.10 -2.68 -12.65
N LEU A 179 -11.86 -2.44 -12.24
CA LEU A 179 -11.16 -1.17 -12.44
C LEU A 179 -11.02 -0.82 -13.92
N GLN A 180 -10.55 -1.75 -14.75
CA GLN A 180 -10.43 -1.47 -16.17
C GLN A 180 -11.81 -1.28 -16.84
N SER A 181 -12.85 -1.93 -16.30
CA SER A 181 -14.25 -1.71 -16.74
C SER A 181 -14.79 -0.36 -16.31
N TYR A 182 -14.35 0.20 -15.19
CA TYR A 182 -14.66 1.58 -14.80
C TYR A 182 -14.11 2.57 -15.82
N ASN A 183 -12.85 2.37 -16.24
CA ASN A 183 -12.17 3.24 -17.20
C ASN A 183 -12.72 3.14 -18.63
N TYR A 184 -13.05 1.95 -19.11
CA TYR A 184 -13.55 1.72 -20.47
C TYR A 184 -15.07 1.61 -20.59
N GLY A 185 -15.78 1.60 -19.47
CA GLY A 185 -17.23 1.46 -19.43
C GLY A 185 -17.76 0.10 -19.91
N ASN A 186 -19.04 0.11 -20.27
CA ASN A 186 -19.85 -1.09 -20.53
C ASN A 186 -19.53 -1.76 -21.86
N GLY A 187 -18.44 -2.51 -21.89
CA GLY A 187 -18.07 -3.38 -23.01
C GLY A 187 -16.80 -4.18 -22.76
N TYR A 188 -15.87 -3.62 -21.98
CA TYR A 188 -14.60 -4.28 -21.67
C TYR A 188 -14.79 -5.56 -20.86
N LEU A 189 -15.66 -5.54 -19.85
CA LEU A 189 -15.80 -6.64 -18.89
C LEU A 189 -16.07 -7.99 -19.56
N GLU A 190 -17.11 -8.06 -20.38
CA GLU A 190 -17.49 -9.29 -21.11
C GLU A 190 -16.45 -9.65 -22.16
N TRP A 191 -15.91 -8.64 -22.86
CA TRP A 191 -14.87 -8.82 -23.87
C TRP A 191 -13.60 -9.45 -23.28
N ALA A 192 -13.20 -9.03 -22.08
CA ALA A 192 -12.03 -9.51 -21.37
C ALA A 192 -12.28 -10.89 -20.74
N LYS A 193 -13.45 -11.14 -20.14
CA LYS A 193 -13.83 -12.47 -19.61
C LYS A 193 -13.74 -13.56 -20.68
N ALA A 194 -14.21 -13.27 -21.89
CA ALA A 194 -14.09 -14.19 -23.03
C ALA A 194 -12.64 -14.48 -23.47
N ARG A 195 -11.66 -13.73 -22.96
CA ARG A 195 -10.22 -13.79 -23.28
C ARG A 195 -9.35 -14.08 -22.05
N GLY A 196 -9.92 -14.70 -21.02
CA GLY A 196 -9.17 -15.08 -19.82
C GLY A 196 -9.02 -13.97 -18.77
N GLY A 197 -9.82 -12.91 -18.85
CA GLY A 197 -9.90 -11.85 -17.83
C GLY A 197 -9.00 -10.65 -18.11
N TYR A 198 -8.64 -9.92 -17.06
CA TYR A 198 -7.80 -8.73 -17.18
C TYR A 198 -6.34 -9.11 -17.43
N THR A 199 -5.75 -8.51 -18.46
CA THR A 199 -4.30 -8.40 -18.66
C THR A 199 -3.98 -7.02 -19.25
N LEU A 200 -2.74 -6.54 -19.10
CA LEU A 200 -2.30 -5.31 -19.76
C LEU A 200 -2.42 -5.41 -21.29
N ALA A 201 -2.17 -6.59 -21.86
CA ALA A 201 -2.33 -6.85 -23.28
C ALA A 201 -3.81 -6.74 -23.71
N ASN A 202 -4.73 -7.33 -22.94
CA ASN A 202 -6.17 -7.25 -23.19
C ASN A 202 -6.66 -5.79 -23.08
N ALA A 203 -6.18 -5.02 -22.11
CA ALA A 203 -6.51 -3.60 -22.00
C ALA A 203 -6.02 -2.79 -23.22
N ALA A 204 -4.77 -3.00 -23.64
CA ALA A 204 -4.20 -2.33 -24.81
C ALA A 204 -4.95 -2.68 -26.10
N GLU A 205 -5.23 -3.96 -26.36
CA GLU A 205 -5.96 -4.42 -27.54
C GLU A 205 -7.38 -3.83 -27.60
N PHE A 206 -8.11 -3.84 -26.48
CA PHE A 206 -9.45 -3.25 -26.44
C PHE A 206 -9.44 -1.75 -26.72
N SER A 207 -8.48 -1.03 -26.13
CA SER A 207 -8.30 0.41 -26.37
C SER A 207 -8.04 0.70 -27.85
N ASP A 208 -7.12 -0.03 -28.50
CA ASP A 208 -6.79 0.18 -29.90
C ASP A 208 -7.97 -0.16 -30.83
N MET A 209 -8.68 -1.25 -30.56
CA MET A 209 -9.89 -1.64 -31.27
C MET A 209 -10.97 -0.56 -31.18
N MET A 210 -11.21 -0.01 -29.99
CA MET A 210 -12.24 1.00 -29.77
C MET A 210 -11.83 2.36 -30.35
N ALA A 211 -10.57 2.77 -30.19
CA ALA A 211 -10.04 3.99 -30.80
C ALA A 211 -10.20 3.95 -32.33
N GLN A 212 -9.84 2.82 -32.96
CA GLN A 212 -10.02 2.64 -34.41
C GLN A 212 -11.49 2.69 -34.82
N ARG A 213 -12.38 2.00 -34.09
CA ARG A 213 -13.82 1.99 -34.37
C ARG A 213 -14.47 3.38 -34.27
N MET A 214 -14.00 4.19 -33.32
CA MET A 214 -14.53 5.53 -33.06
C MET A 214 -13.84 6.64 -33.88
N GLY A 215 -12.72 6.32 -34.55
CA GLY A 215 -11.87 7.31 -35.21
C GLY A 215 -11.16 8.24 -34.22
N TRP A 216 -10.89 7.77 -33.01
CA TRP A 216 -10.20 8.52 -31.95
C TRP A 216 -8.71 8.20 -31.90
N SER A 217 -7.90 9.12 -31.38
CA SER A 217 -6.46 8.90 -31.20
C SER A 217 -6.13 7.92 -30.07
N SER A 218 -7.04 7.78 -29.10
CA SER A 218 -6.93 6.85 -27.97
C SER A 218 -8.32 6.61 -27.36
N TYR A 219 -8.48 5.48 -26.67
CA TYR A 219 -9.70 5.16 -25.92
C TYR A 219 -9.33 4.75 -24.49
N GLY A 220 -9.70 5.60 -23.52
CA GLY A 220 -9.35 5.48 -22.10
C GLY A 220 -7.85 5.31 -21.82
N ASP A 221 -7.52 4.71 -20.68
CA ASP A 221 -6.16 4.51 -20.18
C ASP A 221 -5.79 3.01 -20.18
N LYS A 222 -4.80 2.64 -21.00
CA LYS A 222 -4.29 1.26 -21.11
C LYS A 222 -3.60 0.78 -19.82
N GLN A 223 -3.13 1.71 -18.99
CA GLN A 223 -2.42 1.46 -17.75
C GLN A 223 -3.26 1.86 -16.52
N TYR A 224 -4.59 1.97 -16.69
CA TYR A 224 -5.48 2.42 -15.62
C TYR A 224 -5.33 1.60 -14.33
N VAL A 225 -5.32 0.28 -14.44
CA VAL A 225 -5.18 -0.62 -13.30
C VAL A 225 -3.88 -0.37 -12.51
N PRO A 226 -2.67 -0.44 -13.09
CA PRO A 226 -1.46 -0.13 -12.32
C PRO A 226 -1.44 1.31 -11.79
N HIS A 227 -2.04 2.26 -12.52
CA HIS A 227 -2.14 3.64 -12.05
C HIS A 227 -3.06 3.82 -10.84
N VAL A 228 -4.17 3.08 -10.74
CA VAL A 228 -5.02 3.07 -9.54
C VAL A 228 -4.36 2.29 -8.41
N LEU A 229 -3.88 1.08 -8.70
CA LEU A 229 -3.38 0.16 -7.67
C LEU A 229 -2.09 0.65 -6.99
N GLN A 230 -1.38 1.63 -7.54
CA GLN A 230 -0.26 2.26 -6.83
C GLN A 230 -0.69 3.00 -5.56
N TYR A 231 -1.96 3.43 -5.47
CA TYR A 231 -2.57 4.11 -4.32
C TYR A 231 -3.43 3.19 -3.46
N TYR A 232 -3.63 1.94 -3.89
CA TYR A 232 -4.45 0.96 -3.19
C TYR A 232 -3.58 -0.02 -2.43
N ALA A 233 -3.61 0.04 -1.10
CA ALA A 233 -2.73 -0.77 -0.25
C ALA A 233 -2.84 -2.29 -0.51
N PHE A 234 -4.03 -2.77 -0.90
CA PHE A 234 -4.26 -4.17 -1.23
C PHE A 234 -3.87 -4.54 -2.68
N GLY A 235 -3.67 -3.55 -3.56
CA GLY A 235 -3.34 -3.73 -4.97
C GLY A 235 -1.94 -4.30 -5.26
N ARG A 236 -1.05 -4.25 -4.26
CA ARG A 236 0.31 -4.79 -4.32
C ARG A 236 0.47 -6.14 -3.62
N ILE A 237 -0.61 -6.72 -3.08
CA ILE A 237 -0.59 -8.06 -2.50
C ILE A 237 -0.63 -9.06 -3.67
N PRO A 238 0.44 -9.83 -3.94
CA PRO A 238 0.35 -10.95 -4.88
C PRO A 238 -0.75 -11.86 -4.35
N THR A 239 -1.73 -12.19 -5.20
CA THR A 239 -2.84 -13.11 -4.93
C THR A 239 -2.43 -14.20 -3.94
N GLY A 240 -2.79 -13.98 -2.67
CA GLY A 240 -2.17 -14.68 -1.57
C GLY A 240 -2.76 -14.16 -0.28
N ILE A 241 -3.83 -14.82 0.14
CA ILE A 241 -4.24 -14.88 1.53
C ILE A 241 -2.97 -15.10 2.37
N GLY A 242 -2.56 -14.06 3.08
CA GLY A 242 -1.20 -13.99 3.59
C GLY A 242 -1.08 -12.98 4.70
N ASN A 243 -0.21 -13.29 5.63
CA ASN A 243 -0.04 -12.55 6.87
C ASN A 243 0.37 -11.06 6.71
N GLN A 244 0.78 -10.65 5.51
CA GLN A 244 1.24 -9.29 5.23
C GLN A 244 0.14 -8.23 5.15
N ALA A 245 -1.11 -8.57 4.80
CA ALA A 245 -2.13 -7.55 4.56
C ALA A 245 -2.40 -6.69 5.81
N ILE A 246 -2.58 -7.33 6.96
CA ILE A 246 -2.80 -6.62 8.24
C ILE A 246 -1.58 -5.81 8.67
N VAL A 247 -0.38 -6.27 8.33
CA VAL A 247 0.88 -5.53 8.60
C VAL A 247 0.94 -4.25 7.78
N GLN A 248 0.61 -4.30 6.49
CA GLN A 248 0.59 -3.12 5.62
C GLN A 248 -0.51 -2.13 6.02
N VAL A 249 -1.70 -2.64 6.37
CA VAL A 249 -2.77 -1.80 6.92
C VAL A 249 -2.29 -1.10 8.19
N ALA A 250 -1.71 -1.83 9.14
CA ALA A 250 -1.18 -1.23 10.37
C ALA A 250 -0.08 -0.20 10.08
N ALA A 251 0.85 -0.50 9.17
CA ALA A 251 1.97 0.37 8.82
C ALA A 251 1.49 1.71 8.22
N SER A 252 0.41 1.68 7.42
CA SER A 252 -0.20 2.89 6.83
C SER A 252 -0.79 3.85 7.88
N GLN A 253 -0.94 3.40 9.12
CA GLN A 253 -1.53 4.16 10.21
C GLN A 253 -0.48 4.79 11.13
N GLU A 254 0.81 4.59 10.89
CA GLU A 254 1.88 5.11 11.76
C GLU A 254 1.72 6.60 12.05
N GLY A 255 1.86 6.97 13.32
CA GLY A 255 1.74 8.35 13.80
C GLY A 255 0.31 8.83 14.05
N LYS A 256 -0.72 8.11 13.61
CA LYS A 256 -2.13 8.52 13.78
C LYS A 256 -2.62 8.31 15.22
N GLY A 257 -3.49 9.21 15.70
CA GLY A 257 -4.18 9.10 16.98
C GLY A 257 -5.42 8.20 16.93
N GLY A 258 -6.00 7.90 18.09
CA GLY A 258 -6.96 6.78 18.19
C GLY A 258 -8.41 7.04 17.79
N THR A 259 -8.81 8.29 17.51
CA THR A 259 -10.23 8.67 17.29
C THR A 259 -10.93 7.80 16.27
N THR A 260 -10.25 7.47 15.17
CA THR A 260 -10.76 6.59 14.13
C THR A 260 -11.13 5.22 14.67
N TYR A 261 -10.24 4.60 15.46
CA TYR A 261 -10.37 3.19 15.84
C TYR A 261 -11.44 2.98 16.91
N TRP A 262 -11.47 3.82 17.97
CA TRP A 262 -12.48 3.65 19.01
C TRP A 262 -13.88 4.06 18.52
N ARG A 263 -14.00 5.06 17.64
CA ARG A 263 -15.30 5.42 17.04
C ARG A 263 -15.81 4.35 16.08
N TRP A 264 -14.93 3.81 15.22
CA TRP A 264 -15.29 2.68 14.35
C TRP A 264 -15.76 1.47 15.18
N TYR A 265 -15.13 1.22 16.33
CA TYR A 265 -15.56 0.14 17.19
C TYR A 265 -16.97 0.36 17.78
N GLY A 266 -17.33 1.62 18.03
CA GLY A 266 -18.65 2.04 18.53
C GLY A 266 -18.60 2.91 19.80
N PHE A 267 -17.43 3.32 20.25
CA PHE A 267 -17.29 4.15 21.46
C PHE A 267 -17.52 5.64 21.16
N GLY A 268 -18.38 6.28 21.96
CA GLY A 268 -18.69 7.71 21.85
C GLY A 268 -17.59 8.66 22.39
N GLY A 269 -16.60 8.12 23.12
CA GLY A 269 -15.51 8.88 23.73
C GLY A 269 -14.20 8.09 23.77
N ARG A 270 -13.11 8.74 24.21
CA ARG A 270 -11.77 8.13 24.25
C ARG A 270 -11.75 6.95 25.23
N VAL A 271 -11.24 5.82 24.76
CA VAL A 271 -10.94 4.60 25.54
C VAL A 271 -9.51 4.15 25.24
N GLU A 272 -8.97 3.21 26.00
CA GLU A 272 -7.75 2.50 25.59
C GLU A 272 -8.04 1.72 24.30
N TRP A 273 -7.24 1.96 23.26
CA TRP A 273 -7.66 1.65 21.89
C TRP A 273 -6.74 0.70 21.12
N CYS A 274 -5.77 0.07 21.78
CA CYS A 274 -4.86 -0.91 21.17
C CYS A 274 -5.63 -2.07 20.50
N ALA A 275 -6.59 -2.68 21.20
CA ALA A 275 -7.42 -3.75 20.66
C ALA A 275 -8.39 -3.26 19.58
N CYS A 276 -8.94 -2.05 19.72
CA CYS A 276 -9.76 -1.44 18.68
C CYS A 276 -8.95 -1.25 17.39
N PHE A 277 -7.68 -0.85 17.50
CA PHE A 277 -6.78 -0.69 16.37
C PHE A 277 -6.49 -2.04 15.68
N VAL A 278 -6.18 -3.10 16.43
CA VAL A 278 -5.97 -4.43 15.85
C VAL A 278 -7.23 -4.94 15.14
N SER A 279 -8.40 -4.76 15.77
CA SER A 279 -9.70 -5.10 15.15
C SER A 279 -9.98 -4.28 13.90
N TRP A 280 -9.68 -2.98 13.91
CA TRP A 280 -9.84 -2.14 12.72
C TRP A 280 -8.92 -2.61 11.60
N CYS A 281 -7.65 -2.92 11.89
CA CYS A 281 -6.72 -3.45 10.89
C CYS A 281 -7.19 -4.79 10.32
N ALA A 282 -7.72 -5.66 11.18
CA ALA A 282 -8.31 -6.94 10.77
C ALA A 282 -9.56 -6.73 9.88
N ASP A 283 -10.43 -5.79 10.22
CA ASP A 283 -11.60 -5.42 9.41
C ASP A 283 -11.20 -4.90 8.03
N GLN A 284 -10.27 -3.94 7.98
CA GLN A 284 -9.79 -3.40 6.70
C GLN A 284 -9.10 -4.48 5.86
N SER A 285 -8.55 -5.51 6.51
CA SER A 285 -7.93 -6.65 5.82
C SER A 285 -8.93 -7.78 5.49
N GLY A 286 -10.22 -7.64 5.80
CA GLY A 286 -11.24 -8.68 5.58
C GLY A 286 -11.11 -9.90 6.52
N TYR A 287 -10.29 -9.81 7.56
CA TYR A 287 -9.97 -10.90 8.49
C TYR A 287 -11.04 -11.16 9.55
N ILE A 288 -11.91 -10.18 9.81
CA ILE A 288 -13.08 -10.38 10.66
C ILE A 288 -14.14 -11.18 9.90
N GLN A 289 -14.41 -10.80 8.66
CA GLN A 289 -15.43 -11.40 7.80
C GLN A 289 -15.08 -12.85 7.43
N SER A 290 -13.80 -13.11 7.14
CA SER A 290 -13.29 -14.47 6.90
C SER A 290 -13.14 -15.32 8.16
N GLY A 291 -13.34 -14.74 9.36
CA GLY A 291 -13.27 -15.46 10.63
C GLY A 291 -11.85 -15.83 11.08
N VAL A 292 -10.84 -15.19 10.49
CA VAL A 292 -9.41 -15.44 10.74
C VAL A 292 -8.91 -14.70 11.99
N ILE A 293 -9.48 -13.53 12.28
CA ILE A 293 -9.22 -12.71 13.47
C ILE A 293 -10.58 -12.21 14.02
N PRO A 294 -10.82 -12.22 15.35
CA PRO A 294 -12.06 -11.72 15.92
C PRO A 294 -12.14 -10.19 15.89
N LYS A 295 -13.36 -9.65 16.01
CA LYS A 295 -13.57 -8.26 16.45
C LYS A 295 -13.54 -8.21 17.97
N PHE A 296 -12.61 -7.44 18.57
CA PHE A 296 -12.46 -7.31 20.01
C PHE A 296 -11.94 -5.92 20.44
N SER A 297 -12.39 -5.44 21.60
CA SER A 297 -11.91 -4.19 22.24
C SER A 297 -11.20 -4.42 23.56
N LEU A 298 -11.23 -5.65 24.09
CA LEU A 298 -10.50 -6.06 25.27
C LEU A 298 -9.43 -7.08 24.88
N CYS A 299 -8.18 -6.85 25.27
CA CYS A 299 -7.06 -7.72 24.91
C CYS A 299 -7.28 -9.17 25.37
N SER A 300 -7.87 -9.37 26.56
CA SER A 300 -8.19 -10.69 27.10
C SER A 300 -9.23 -11.45 26.27
N ASP A 301 -10.15 -10.78 25.59
CA ASP A 301 -11.11 -11.43 24.70
C ASP A 301 -10.43 -11.94 23.42
N GLY A 302 -9.45 -11.19 22.91
CA GLY A 302 -8.59 -11.63 21.80
C GLY A 302 -7.81 -12.90 22.16
N VAL A 303 -7.15 -12.91 23.33
CA VAL A 303 -6.46 -14.09 23.87
C VAL A 303 -7.39 -15.30 23.94
N LYS A 304 -8.53 -15.16 24.66
CA LYS A 304 -9.50 -16.26 24.84
C LYS A 304 -10.00 -16.81 23.52
N TRP A 305 -10.20 -15.95 22.52
CA TRP A 305 -10.61 -16.40 21.19
C TRP A 305 -9.54 -17.27 20.54
N PHE A 306 -8.27 -16.84 20.51
CA PHE A 306 -7.17 -17.63 19.94
C PHE A 306 -6.95 -18.94 20.71
N GLU A 307 -7.06 -18.92 22.04
CA GLU A 307 -7.01 -20.12 22.88
C GLU A 307 -8.12 -21.10 22.53
N SER A 308 -9.37 -20.62 22.40
CA SER A 308 -10.53 -21.46 22.03
C SER A 308 -10.38 -22.15 20.67
N LYS A 309 -9.52 -21.62 19.80
CA LYS A 309 -9.21 -22.19 18.49
C LYS A 309 -7.97 -23.09 18.49
N GLY A 310 -7.23 -23.19 19.60
CA GLY A 310 -5.94 -23.88 19.69
C GLY A 310 -4.79 -23.13 19.02
N ARG A 311 -4.94 -21.81 18.85
CA ARG A 311 -4.06 -20.96 18.01
C ARG A 311 -3.39 -19.85 18.81
N PHE A 312 -3.32 -20.02 20.12
CA PHE A 312 -2.49 -19.22 20.99
C PHE A 312 -1.15 -19.91 21.24
N ARG A 313 -0.07 -19.14 21.32
CA ARG A 313 1.29 -19.59 21.64
C ARG A 313 1.85 -18.69 22.73
N ASP A 314 2.68 -19.23 23.61
CA ASP A 314 3.31 -18.45 24.68
C ASP A 314 4.39 -17.50 24.15
N GLY A 315 4.92 -16.63 25.04
CA GLY A 315 5.92 -15.63 24.70
C GLY A 315 7.26 -16.16 24.17
N SER A 316 7.55 -17.47 24.26
CA SER A 316 8.78 -18.08 23.73
C SER A 316 8.69 -18.44 22.24
N TYR A 317 7.48 -18.48 21.69
CA TYR A 317 7.26 -18.74 20.27
C TYR A 317 7.93 -17.66 19.40
N THR A 318 8.51 -18.08 18.28
CA THR A 318 9.05 -17.16 17.26
C THR A 318 7.91 -16.79 16.32
N PRO A 319 7.36 -15.56 16.39
CA PRO A 319 6.19 -15.20 15.61
C PRO A 319 6.49 -14.98 14.14
N ALA A 320 5.46 -15.12 13.32
CA ALA A 320 5.46 -14.64 11.95
C ALA A 320 4.92 -13.21 11.89
N ALA A 321 5.27 -12.48 10.83
CA ALA A 321 4.53 -11.26 10.49
C ALA A 321 3.01 -11.54 10.47
N GLY A 322 2.20 -10.56 10.86
CA GLY A 322 0.74 -10.69 10.98
C GLY A 322 0.23 -11.34 12.27
N ASP A 323 1.05 -12.10 12.99
CA ASP A 323 0.65 -12.63 14.30
C ASP A 323 0.27 -11.50 15.26
N ILE A 324 -0.68 -11.78 16.16
CA ILE A 324 -1.19 -10.81 17.13
C ILE A 324 -0.43 -11.01 18.43
N ILE A 325 0.39 -10.04 18.81
CA ILE A 325 1.18 -10.10 20.05
C ILE A 325 0.39 -9.49 21.21
N PHE A 326 0.39 -10.16 22.36
CA PHE A 326 -0.27 -9.72 23.59
C PHE A 326 0.76 -9.55 24.71
N PHE A 327 0.52 -8.56 25.58
CA PHE A 327 1.43 -8.20 26.66
C PHE A 327 0.75 -8.26 28.04
N ASP A 328 1.51 -8.68 29.04
CA ASP A 328 1.19 -8.61 30.48
C ASP A 328 2.36 -7.89 31.15
N TRP A 329 2.19 -6.60 31.36
CA TRP A 329 3.21 -5.74 31.92
C TRP A 329 3.27 -5.93 33.44
N GLY A 330 4.41 -6.43 33.91
CA GLY A 330 4.58 -6.75 35.33
C GLY A 330 4.07 -8.13 35.72
N ASN A 331 3.66 -8.96 34.76
CA ASN A 331 3.34 -10.39 34.94
C ASN A 331 2.32 -10.63 36.05
N ASN A 332 1.24 -9.83 36.03
CA ASN A 332 0.20 -9.83 37.06
C ASN A 332 -1.06 -10.62 36.65
N GLY A 333 -1.06 -11.20 35.44
CA GLY A 333 -2.17 -11.95 34.86
C GLY A 333 -3.18 -11.08 34.10
N THR A 334 -2.97 -9.78 34.02
CA THR A 334 -3.80 -8.85 33.22
C THR A 334 -3.19 -8.68 31.84
N ILE A 335 -4.01 -8.79 30.80
CA ILE A 335 -3.54 -8.56 29.42
C ILE A 335 -3.66 -7.07 29.11
N ASP A 336 -2.56 -6.34 29.30
CA ASP A 336 -2.53 -4.88 29.26
C ASP A 336 -2.53 -4.32 27.83
N HIS A 337 -1.90 -5.02 26.89
CA HIS A 337 -1.68 -4.48 25.56
C HIS A 337 -1.70 -5.54 24.45
N VAL A 338 -1.92 -5.07 23.22
CA VAL A 338 -1.95 -5.90 22.02
C VAL A 338 -1.41 -5.13 20.82
N GLY A 339 -0.72 -5.83 19.93
CA GLY A 339 -0.13 -5.30 18.71
C GLY A 339 -0.16 -6.28 17.55
N ILE A 340 0.34 -5.84 16.39
CA ILE A 340 0.51 -6.67 15.19
C ILE A 340 2.00 -6.87 14.97
N VAL A 341 2.45 -8.10 14.79
CA VAL A 341 3.84 -8.42 14.47
C VAL A 341 4.12 -7.98 13.03
N GLU A 342 5.09 -7.08 12.86
CA GLU A 342 5.55 -6.60 11.54
C GLU A 342 6.62 -7.53 10.97
N SER A 343 7.61 -7.89 11.78
CA SER A 343 8.73 -8.74 11.37
C SER A 343 9.47 -9.34 12.58
N VAL A 344 10.30 -10.35 12.32
CA VAL A 344 11.28 -10.86 13.30
C VAL A 344 12.67 -10.79 12.69
N SER A 345 13.62 -10.23 13.44
CA SER A 345 15.02 -10.10 13.03
C SER A 345 15.92 -10.30 14.24
N GLY A 346 16.88 -11.23 14.15
CA GLY A 346 17.90 -11.42 15.19
C GLY A 346 17.34 -11.68 16.59
N GLY A 347 16.27 -12.48 16.70
CA GLY A 347 15.61 -12.76 17.99
C GLY A 347 14.75 -11.60 18.54
N THR A 348 14.61 -10.52 17.78
CA THR A 348 13.78 -9.36 18.12
C THR A 348 12.51 -9.39 17.27
N VAL A 349 11.36 -9.30 17.93
CA VAL A 349 10.06 -9.07 17.28
C VAL A 349 9.84 -7.57 17.13
N ASN A 350 9.55 -7.13 15.91
CA ASN A 350 9.14 -5.76 15.60
C ASN A 350 7.62 -5.74 15.41
N THR A 351 6.97 -4.72 15.96
CA THR A 351 5.51 -4.65 16.06
C THR A 351 5.01 -3.29 15.61
N ILE A 352 3.75 -3.23 15.18
CA ILE A 352 3.01 -1.99 14.98
C ILE A 352 1.83 -1.99 15.95
N GLU A 353 1.79 -0.98 16.82
CA GLU A 353 0.93 -0.94 17.99
C GLU A 353 0.11 0.33 18.02
N GLY A 354 -1.20 0.19 18.18
CA GLY A 354 -2.09 1.31 18.49
C GLY A 354 -1.96 1.69 19.96
N ASN A 355 -2.26 2.95 20.28
CA ASN A 355 -2.23 3.48 21.64
C ASN A 355 -0.85 3.42 22.33
N SER A 356 0.22 3.40 21.54
CA SER A 356 1.59 3.41 22.04
C SER A 356 2.08 4.85 22.13
N GLY A 357 1.90 5.47 23.29
CA GLY A 357 2.09 6.92 23.46
C GLY A 357 0.98 7.74 22.79
N ASP A 358 -0.27 7.26 22.87
CA ASP A 358 -1.49 7.82 22.26
C ASP A 358 -1.42 8.01 20.73
N LYS A 359 -0.64 7.15 20.07
CA LYS A 359 -0.55 7.06 18.61
C LYS A 359 -0.27 5.64 18.16
N VAL A 360 -0.41 5.38 16.87
CA VAL A 360 0.16 4.19 16.24
C VAL A 360 1.67 4.36 16.17
N ALA A 361 2.43 3.41 16.72
CA ALA A 361 3.89 3.46 16.71
C ALA A 361 4.49 2.06 16.52
N ARG A 362 5.69 2.03 15.93
CA ARG A 362 6.51 0.83 15.91
C ARG A 362 7.20 0.61 17.25
N ARG A 363 7.27 -0.66 17.68
CA ARG A 363 8.01 -1.11 18.85
C ARG A 363 8.81 -2.36 18.54
N SER A 364 9.73 -2.70 19.44
CA SER A 364 10.58 -3.87 19.30
C SER A 364 10.82 -4.51 20.66
N TYR A 365 10.77 -5.84 20.72
CA TYR A 365 10.95 -6.62 21.94
C TYR A 365 11.78 -7.86 21.65
N SER A 366 12.54 -8.32 22.63
CA SER A 366 13.19 -9.63 22.54
C SER A 366 12.12 -10.73 22.67
N ILE A 367 12.22 -11.76 21.83
CA ILE A 367 11.39 -12.97 21.97
C ILE A 367 11.65 -13.58 23.36
N GLY A 368 10.60 -14.06 24.03
CA GLY A 368 10.67 -14.57 25.40
C GLY A 368 10.78 -13.49 26.48
N SER A 369 10.67 -12.20 26.12
CA SER A 369 10.59 -11.12 27.11
C SER A 369 9.45 -11.36 28.10
N SER A 370 9.71 -11.11 29.38
CA SER A 370 8.72 -11.29 30.47
C SER A 370 7.49 -10.40 30.33
N ASN A 371 7.54 -9.37 29.48
CA ASN A 371 6.38 -8.51 29.19
C ASN A 371 5.46 -9.10 28.11
N ILE A 372 5.92 -10.11 27.36
CA ILE A 372 5.14 -10.75 26.30
C ILE A 372 4.34 -11.87 26.94
N TYR A 373 3.01 -11.73 26.92
CA TYR A 373 2.11 -12.77 27.38
C TYR A 373 2.06 -13.93 26.37
N GLY A 374 1.94 -13.59 25.08
CA GLY A 374 1.97 -14.58 24.01
C GLY A 374 1.49 -14.03 22.68
N TYR A 375 1.17 -14.94 21.77
CA TYR A 375 0.83 -14.67 20.39
C TYR A 375 -0.44 -15.41 19.97
N GLY A 376 -1.41 -14.67 19.45
CA GLY A 376 -2.47 -15.23 18.63
C GLY A 376 -1.96 -15.41 17.21
N VAL A 377 -2.01 -16.62 16.69
CA VAL A 377 -1.56 -16.96 15.33
C VAL A 377 -2.79 -17.02 14.44
N PRO A 378 -3.05 -16.12 13.47
CA PRO A 378 -4.21 -16.17 12.55
C PRO A 378 -4.04 -17.20 11.42
N ALA A 379 -5.14 -17.77 10.92
CA ALA A 379 -5.14 -18.86 9.92
C ALA A 379 -5.53 -18.20 8.62
N TYR A 380 -4.59 -17.42 8.08
CA TYR A 380 -4.79 -16.66 6.88
C TYR A 380 -5.42 -17.54 5.82
#